data_AF-A0A3M1J9C5-F1
#
_entry.id   AF-A0A3M1J9C5-F1
#
_cell.length_a   1.000
_cell.length_b   1.000
_cell.length_c   1.000
_cell.angle_alpha   90.00
_cell.angle_beta   90.00
_cell.angle_gamma   90.00
#
_symmetry.space_group_name_H-M   'P 1'
#
loop_
_entity.id
_entity.type
_entity.pdbx_description
1 polymer ?
#
loop_
_entity_poly.entity_id
_entity_poly.type
_entity_poly.pdbx_seq_one_letter_code
_entity_poly.pdbx_strand_id
1 'polypeptide(L)'
;TDEWSSGAALPAARCGYALAVLDDTLYLFGGWNGQAFEDTIFAYSPEDDAWQVLEQTLPQPLGFAGAAALDNLIYVAGGFNGTDELAQVVAFDPQTGKLTQKAPLTEARGGLGLVGGSANLYAIGGGWNHASDTSEKYDPATDTWSTFESPFGGQWRNLGITSIDTTIYAAGGWDGEAEEFMDSFVSYQYLFQLFLPISSFNTTDK
;
A
#
# COMPACT_ATOMS: atom_id res chain seq x y z
N THR A 1 -25.01 -9.21 10.87
CA THR A 1 -24.84 -9.69 12.25
C THR A 1 -23.51 -9.16 12.76
N ASP A 2 -23.31 -9.08 14.08
CA ASP A 2 -22.01 -8.70 14.68
C ASP A 2 -21.15 -9.96 14.86
N GLU A 3 -20.93 -10.70 13.75
CA GLU A 3 -20.32 -12.02 13.76
C GLU A 3 -19.41 -12.20 12.53
N TRP A 4 -18.28 -12.86 12.73
CA TRP A 4 -17.42 -13.31 11.63
C TRP A 4 -18.06 -14.51 10.92
N SER A 5 -17.97 -14.55 9.59
CA SER A 5 -18.38 -15.70 8.77
C SER A 5 -17.23 -16.16 7.88
N SER A 6 -17.21 -17.44 7.52
CA SER A 6 -16.22 -18.00 6.61
C SER A 6 -16.68 -17.82 5.16
N GLY A 7 -15.81 -17.27 4.31
CA GLY A 7 -15.92 -17.33 2.86
C GLY A 7 -15.00 -18.38 2.25
N ALA A 8 -14.85 -18.37 0.93
CA ALA A 8 -13.97 -19.27 0.20
C ALA A 8 -12.51 -19.16 0.65
N ALA A 9 -11.88 -20.31 0.81
CA ALA A 9 -10.48 -20.42 1.14
C ALA A 9 -9.61 -19.90 -0.03
N LEU A 10 -8.46 -19.32 0.32
CA LEU A 10 -7.43 -19.00 -0.66
C LEU A 10 -7.03 -20.27 -1.45
N PRO A 11 -6.83 -20.19 -2.79
CA PRO A 11 -6.39 -21.32 -3.60
C PRO A 11 -5.04 -21.93 -3.17
N ALA A 12 -4.22 -21.18 -2.42
CA ALA A 12 -2.98 -21.63 -1.80
C ALA A 12 -2.76 -20.85 -0.50
N ALA A 13 -2.21 -21.51 0.52
CA ALA A 13 -1.91 -20.89 1.81
C ALA A 13 -0.70 -19.96 1.69
N ARG A 14 -0.80 -18.76 2.29
CA ARG A 14 0.29 -17.78 2.30
C ARG A 14 0.10 -16.72 3.38
N CYS A 15 1.19 -16.05 3.74
CA CYS A 15 1.22 -14.86 4.57
C CYS A 15 2.16 -13.81 3.97
N GLY A 16 2.21 -12.59 4.55
CA GLY A 16 3.09 -11.52 4.05
C GLY A 16 2.83 -11.14 2.59
N TYR A 17 1.62 -11.33 2.09
CA TYR A 17 1.22 -10.90 0.76
C TYR A 17 0.83 -9.41 0.76
N ALA A 18 0.86 -8.78 -0.41
CA ALA A 18 0.29 -7.46 -0.59
C ALA A 18 -1.20 -7.61 -0.98
N LEU A 19 -2.10 -6.82 -0.38
CA LEU A 19 -3.54 -6.89 -0.60
C LEU A 19 -4.09 -5.51 -0.93
N ALA A 20 -4.91 -5.40 -1.98
CA ALA A 20 -5.60 -4.18 -2.34
C ALA A 20 -7.03 -4.48 -2.81
N VAL A 21 -7.90 -3.47 -2.78
CA VAL A 21 -9.27 -3.53 -3.30
C VAL A 21 -9.40 -2.55 -4.46
N LEU A 22 -10.02 -2.98 -5.55
CA LEU A 22 -10.42 -2.12 -6.66
C LEU A 22 -11.69 -2.69 -7.29
N ASP A 23 -12.68 -1.84 -7.58
CA ASP A 23 -13.97 -2.21 -8.20
C ASP A 23 -14.62 -3.43 -7.53
N ASP A 24 -14.80 -3.37 -6.20
CA ASP A 24 -15.38 -4.41 -5.35
C ASP A 24 -14.67 -5.78 -5.39
N THR A 25 -13.48 -5.85 -5.98
CA THR A 25 -12.66 -7.06 -6.07
C THR A 25 -11.43 -6.93 -5.18
N LEU A 26 -11.12 -7.98 -4.41
CA LEU A 26 -9.88 -8.06 -3.64
C LEU A 26 -8.79 -8.67 -4.53
N TYR A 27 -7.62 -8.05 -4.54
CA TYR A 27 -6.45 -8.56 -5.26
C TYR A 27 -5.30 -8.79 -4.29
N LEU A 28 -4.76 -10.01 -4.34
CA LEU A 28 -3.65 -10.46 -3.53
C LEU A 28 -2.45 -10.72 -4.44
N PHE A 29 -1.31 -10.13 -4.11
CA PHE A 29 -0.07 -10.23 -4.87
C PHE A 29 1.03 -10.89 -4.03
N GLY A 30 1.62 -11.95 -4.58
CA GLY A 30 2.76 -12.67 -4.01
C GLY A 30 2.49 -13.24 -2.61
N GLY A 31 3.49 -13.13 -1.73
CA GLY A 31 3.49 -13.63 -0.36
C GLY A 31 4.40 -14.84 -0.17
N TRP A 32 4.43 -15.36 1.06
CA TRP A 32 5.24 -16.51 1.48
C TRP A 32 4.35 -17.72 1.77
N ASN A 33 4.65 -18.85 1.13
CA ASN A 33 3.86 -20.09 1.27
C ASN A 33 4.37 -21.02 2.40
N GLY A 34 5.41 -20.62 3.14
CA GLY A 34 6.10 -21.47 4.13
C GLY A 34 7.46 -22.03 3.66
N GLN A 35 7.70 -22.01 2.35
CA GLN A 35 8.90 -22.57 1.69
C GLN A 35 9.56 -21.62 0.69
N ALA A 36 8.77 -20.85 -0.04
CA ALA A 36 9.22 -19.87 -1.04
C ALA A 36 8.31 -18.64 -1.06
N PHE A 37 8.88 -17.52 -1.52
CA PHE A 37 8.07 -16.38 -1.93
C PHE A 37 7.42 -16.71 -3.27
N GLU A 38 6.25 -16.15 -3.51
CA GLU A 38 5.43 -16.38 -4.69
C GLU A 38 5.30 -15.09 -5.52
N ASP A 39 5.07 -15.24 -6.82
CA ASP A 39 4.76 -14.15 -7.75
C ASP A 39 3.30 -14.18 -8.23
N THR A 40 2.53 -15.17 -7.78
CA THR A 40 1.14 -15.37 -8.21
C THR A 40 0.21 -14.24 -7.78
N ILE A 41 -0.81 -13.96 -8.60
CA ILE A 41 -1.82 -12.93 -8.34
C ILE A 41 -3.19 -13.57 -8.27
N PHE A 42 -3.90 -13.30 -7.18
CA PHE A 42 -5.21 -13.87 -6.90
C PHE A 42 -6.24 -12.77 -6.82
N ALA A 43 -7.42 -12.98 -7.42
CA ALA A 43 -8.56 -12.07 -7.36
C ALA A 43 -9.72 -12.74 -6.62
N TYR A 44 -10.45 -12.00 -5.80
CA TYR A 44 -11.65 -12.50 -5.11
C TYR A 44 -12.85 -11.63 -5.38
N SER A 45 -13.91 -12.28 -5.83
CA SER A 45 -15.25 -11.70 -6.00
C SER A 45 -16.07 -11.96 -4.74
N PRO A 46 -16.45 -10.93 -3.97
CA PRO A 46 -17.36 -11.08 -2.85
C PRO A 46 -18.77 -11.49 -3.29
N GLU A 47 -19.18 -11.17 -4.52
CA GLU A 47 -20.48 -11.57 -5.08
C GLU A 47 -20.55 -13.09 -5.30
N ASP A 48 -19.46 -13.68 -5.81
CA ASP A 48 -19.38 -15.12 -6.12
C ASP A 48 -18.86 -15.96 -4.95
N ASP A 49 -18.35 -15.33 -3.88
CA ASP A 49 -17.57 -15.96 -2.82
C ASP A 49 -16.50 -16.90 -3.41
N ALA A 50 -15.69 -16.37 -4.33
CA ALA A 50 -14.76 -17.18 -5.10
C ALA A 50 -13.44 -16.46 -5.37
N TRP A 51 -12.35 -17.21 -5.18
CA TRP A 51 -11.02 -16.80 -5.59
C TRP A 51 -10.68 -17.35 -6.98
N GLN A 52 -10.07 -16.51 -7.81
CA GLN A 52 -9.48 -16.87 -9.08
C GLN A 52 -7.96 -16.68 -9.02
N VAL A 53 -7.20 -17.66 -9.54
CA VAL A 53 -5.78 -17.49 -9.84
C VAL A 53 -5.68 -16.82 -11.21
N LEU A 54 -5.07 -15.64 -11.28
CA LEU A 54 -4.89 -14.92 -12.54
C LEU A 54 -3.73 -15.53 -13.34
N GLU A 55 -3.79 -15.40 -14.66
CA GLU A 55 -2.71 -15.89 -15.55
C GLU A 55 -1.44 -15.05 -15.44
N GLN A 56 -1.58 -13.78 -15.07
CA GLN A 56 -0.45 -12.88 -14.88
C GLN A 56 0.22 -13.08 -13.52
N THR A 57 1.55 -12.96 -13.53
CA THR A 57 2.41 -13.04 -12.35
C THR A 57 3.25 -11.79 -12.23
N LEU A 58 3.67 -11.48 -11.00
CA LEU A 58 4.64 -10.43 -10.73
C LEU A 58 5.97 -10.72 -11.45
N PRO A 59 6.81 -9.71 -11.74
CA PRO A 59 8.09 -9.92 -12.41
C PRO A 59 9.07 -10.84 -11.66
N GLN A 60 8.92 -10.92 -10.34
CA GLN A 60 9.67 -11.82 -9.48
C GLN A 60 8.86 -12.15 -8.22
N PRO A 61 9.12 -13.31 -7.58
CA PRO A 61 8.49 -13.65 -6.33
C PRO A 61 8.87 -12.70 -5.20
N LEU A 62 7.89 -12.28 -4.40
CA LEU A 62 8.10 -11.34 -3.31
C LEU A 62 7.10 -11.57 -2.18
N GLY A 63 7.43 -11.09 -0.99
CA GLY A 63 6.50 -10.84 0.09
C GLY A 63 6.73 -9.46 0.68
N PHE A 64 5.83 -9.06 1.56
CA PHE A 64 5.90 -7.82 2.33
C PHE A 64 6.04 -6.55 1.48
N ALA A 65 5.50 -6.57 0.26
CA ALA A 65 5.28 -5.35 -0.51
C ALA A 65 4.03 -4.63 0.00
N GLY A 66 3.93 -3.33 -0.31
CA GLY A 66 2.68 -2.60 -0.18
C GLY A 66 1.86 -2.70 -1.47
N ALA A 67 0.53 -2.73 -1.35
CA ALA A 67 -0.38 -2.60 -2.48
C ALA A 67 -1.45 -1.53 -2.23
N ALA A 68 -1.76 -0.74 -3.25
CA ALA A 68 -2.76 0.33 -3.15
C ALA A 68 -3.42 0.60 -4.51
N ALA A 69 -4.72 0.91 -4.50
CA ALA A 69 -5.44 1.36 -5.68
C ALA A 69 -5.27 2.87 -5.88
N LEU A 70 -5.07 3.29 -7.13
CA LEU A 70 -5.05 4.68 -7.57
C LEU A 70 -5.39 4.75 -9.07
N ASP A 71 -6.30 5.64 -9.46
CA ASP A 71 -6.69 5.89 -10.85
C ASP A 71 -7.03 4.60 -11.65
N ASN A 72 -7.88 3.74 -11.07
CA ASN A 72 -8.32 2.45 -11.64
C ASN A 72 -7.20 1.43 -11.90
N LEU A 73 -6.04 1.62 -11.28
CA LEU A 73 -4.93 0.67 -11.28
C LEU A 73 -4.60 0.25 -9.85
N ILE A 74 -4.01 -0.92 -9.71
CA ILE A 74 -3.44 -1.39 -8.45
C ILE A 74 -1.93 -1.34 -8.56
N TYR A 75 -1.30 -0.60 -7.65
CA TYR A 75 0.15 -0.52 -7.57
C TYR A 75 0.66 -1.49 -6.51
N VAL A 76 1.73 -2.20 -6.84
CA VAL A 76 2.48 -3.02 -5.90
C VAL A 76 3.90 -2.47 -5.85
N ALA A 77 4.36 -2.07 -4.67
CA ALA A 77 5.64 -1.41 -4.48
C ALA A 77 6.49 -2.12 -3.43
N GLY A 78 7.78 -2.24 -3.72
CA GLY A 78 8.80 -2.77 -2.82
C GLY A 78 8.70 -4.28 -2.60
N GLY A 79 8.97 -4.69 -1.36
CA GLY A 79 8.92 -6.07 -0.89
C GLY A 79 10.29 -6.69 -0.65
N PHE A 80 10.28 -7.98 -0.37
CA PHE A 80 11.45 -8.80 -0.04
C PHE A 80 11.34 -10.15 -0.75
N ASN A 81 12.40 -10.59 -1.42
CA ASN A 81 12.42 -11.85 -2.18
C ASN A 81 13.08 -13.01 -1.42
N GLY A 82 13.42 -12.82 -0.14
CA GLY A 82 14.16 -13.80 0.67
C GLY A 82 15.65 -13.51 0.80
N THR A 83 16.18 -12.64 -0.06
CA THR A 83 17.59 -12.21 -0.02
C THR A 83 17.68 -10.69 0.08
N ASP A 84 17.01 -9.99 -0.83
CA ASP A 84 17.11 -8.55 -1.02
C ASP A 84 15.77 -7.85 -0.80
N GLU A 85 15.84 -6.63 -0.26
CA GLU A 85 14.74 -5.68 -0.37
C GLU A 85 14.64 -5.19 -1.81
N LEU A 86 13.42 -4.93 -2.26
CA LEU A 86 13.12 -4.58 -3.64
C LEU A 86 12.72 -3.12 -3.73
N ALA A 87 13.14 -2.45 -4.80
CA ALA A 87 12.67 -1.11 -5.16
C ALA A 87 11.61 -1.17 -6.27
N GLN A 88 11.22 -2.37 -6.72
CA GLN A 88 10.32 -2.51 -7.86
C GLN A 88 8.96 -1.88 -7.60
N VAL A 89 8.36 -1.33 -8.65
CA VAL A 89 6.98 -0.86 -8.63
C VAL A 89 6.31 -1.33 -9.92
N VAL A 90 5.17 -1.98 -9.77
CA VAL A 90 4.33 -2.39 -10.90
C VAL A 90 2.92 -1.86 -10.72
N ALA A 91 2.27 -1.50 -11.83
CA ALA A 91 0.86 -1.15 -11.90
C ALA A 91 0.12 -2.27 -12.63
N PHE A 92 -0.87 -2.86 -11.98
CA PHE A 92 -1.79 -3.85 -12.51
C PHE A 92 -3.10 -3.18 -12.94
N ASP A 93 -3.46 -3.39 -14.19
CA ASP A 93 -4.74 -2.99 -14.77
C ASP A 93 -5.68 -4.21 -14.79
N PRO A 94 -6.69 -4.29 -13.91
CA PRO A 94 -7.62 -5.43 -13.90
C PRO A 94 -8.51 -5.51 -15.14
N GLN A 95 -8.74 -4.41 -15.86
CA GLN A 95 -9.58 -4.39 -17.06
C GLN A 95 -8.88 -5.07 -18.24
N THR A 96 -7.55 -4.96 -18.30
CA THR A 96 -6.75 -5.56 -19.39
C THR A 96 -5.91 -6.75 -18.94
N GLY A 97 -5.86 -7.02 -17.64
CA GLY A 97 -4.96 -8.00 -17.03
C GLY A 97 -3.48 -7.62 -17.16
N LYS A 98 -3.15 -6.38 -17.53
CA LYS A 98 -1.75 -6.01 -17.82
C LYS A 98 -1.02 -5.55 -16.57
N LEU A 99 0.20 -6.06 -16.40
CA LEU A 99 1.20 -5.51 -15.49
C LEU A 99 2.15 -4.60 -16.26
N THR A 100 2.32 -3.38 -15.75
CA THR A 100 3.23 -2.38 -16.31
C THR A 100 4.25 -1.99 -15.26
N GLN A 101 5.53 -2.07 -15.60
CA GLN A 101 6.61 -1.57 -14.74
C GLN A 101 6.55 -0.04 -14.65
N LYS A 102 6.74 0.49 -13.44
CA LYS A 102 6.79 1.92 -13.14
C LYS A 102 8.15 2.33 -12.61
N ALA A 103 8.37 3.62 -12.42
CA ALA A 103 9.58 4.11 -11.77
C ALA A 103 9.77 3.41 -10.43
N PRO A 104 10.97 2.85 -10.18
CA PRO A 104 11.25 2.17 -8.92
C PRO A 104 11.27 3.18 -7.77
N LEU A 105 11.04 2.70 -6.55
CA LEU A 105 11.33 3.44 -5.33
C LEU A 105 12.79 3.93 -5.36
N THR A 106 13.04 5.09 -4.77
CA THR A 106 14.40 5.64 -4.65
C THR A 106 15.26 4.79 -3.71
N GLU A 107 14.64 4.14 -2.73
CA GLU A 107 15.28 3.18 -1.84
C GLU A 107 14.51 1.86 -1.84
N ALA A 108 15.23 0.74 -1.91
CA ALA A 108 14.63 -0.58 -1.84
C ALA A 108 14.13 -0.84 -0.41
N ARG A 109 12.87 -1.24 -0.27
CA ARG A 109 12.20 -1.39 1.03
C ARG A 109 11.25 -2.56 1.01
N GLY A 110 11.33 -3.42 2.02
CA GLY A 110 10.29 -4.37 2.36
C GLY A 110 9.60 -4.02 3.68
N GLY A 111 8.35 -4.46 3.84
CA GLY A 111 7.57 -4.27 5.06
C GLY A 111 6.98 -2.86 5.18
N LEU A 112 7.00 -2.12 4.07
CA LEU A 112 6.41 -0.79 3.94
C LEU A 112 4.87 -0.83 3.95
N GLY A 113 4.28 0.29 4.32
CA GLY A 113 2.90 0.63 4.01
C GLY A 113 2.81 1.38 2.69
N LEU A 114 1.87 1.03 1.82
CA LEU A 114 1.54 1.77 0.61
C LEU A 114 0.09 2.23 0.67
N VAL A 115 -0.17 3.50 0.38
CA VAL A 115 -1.53 4.05 0.36
C VAL A 115 -1.73 4.99 -0.82
N GLY A 116 -2.91 4.91 -1.43
CA GLY A 116 -3.37 5.87 -2.44
C GLY A 116 -3.94 7.12 -1.77
N GLY A 117 -3.44 8.29 -2.20
CA GLY A 117 -4.10 9.57 -1.95
C GLY A 117 -4.93 10.01 -3.15
N SER A 118 -5.31 11.29 -3.20
CA SER A 118 -6.18 11.82 -4.27
C SER A 118 -5.56 11.80 -5.68
N ALA A 119 -4.23 11.79 -5.78
CA ALA A 119 -3.51 11.81 -7.07
C ALA A 119 -2.11 11.19 -7.00
N ASN A 120 -1.69 10.68 -5.85
CA ASN A 120 -0.33 10.22 -5.61
C ASN A 120 -0.36 8.95 -4.75
N LEU A 121 0.69 8.13 -4.83
CA LEU A 121 0.91 7.06 -3.86
C LEU A 121 1.91 7.53 -2.80
N TYR A 122 1.80 6.95 -1.61
CA TYR A 122 2.70 7.21 -0.49
C TYR A 122 3.22 5.89 0.05
N ALA A 123 4.53 5.70 -0.05
CA ALA A 123 5.28 4.59 0.52
C ALA A 123 5.91 5.03 1.84
N ILE A 124 5.50 4.41 2.94
CA ILE A 124 5.88 4.81 4.30
C ILE A 124 6.52 3.63 5.03
N GLY A 125 7.63 3.89 5.71
CA GLY A 125 8.38 2.91 6.48
C GLY A 125 9.09 1.88 5.60
N GLY A 126 9.15 0.65 6.08
CA GLY A 126 9.95 -0.45 5.57
C GLY A 126 11.37 -0.49 6.16
N GLY A 127 12.20 -1.36 5.59
CA GLY A 127 13.62 -1.49 5.93
C GLY A 127 13.90 -2.76 6.73
N TRP A 128 14.40 -3.80 6.07
CA TRP A 128 14.91 -5.04 6.68
C TRP A 128 16.41 -5.03 6.91
N ASN A 129 17.13 -4.69 5.85
CA ASN A 129 18.57 -4.70 5.80
C ASN A 129 19.11 -3.26 5.86
N HIS A 130 18.29 -2.29 5.46
CA HIS A 130 18.65 -0.88 5.40
C HIS A 130 17.62 -0.02 6.14
N ALA A 131 18.10 0.78 7.09
CA ALA A 131 17.32 1.85 7.69
C ALA A 131 16.97 2.90 6.62
N SER A 132 15.81 3.52 6.74
CA SER A 132 15.46 4.70 5.96
C SER A 132 14.81 5.78 6.81
N ASP A 133 15.27 7.00 6.61
CA ASP A 133 14.76 8.17 7.33
C ASP A 133 13.75 8.97 6.50
N THR A 134 13.35 8.44 5.34
CA THR A 134 12.45 9.13 4.41
C THR A 134 11.23 8.27 4.08
N SER A 135 10.11 8.94 3.82
CA SER A 135 8.96 8.37 3.12
C SER A 135 8.96 8.86 1.68
N GLU A 136 8.31 8.14 0.78
CA GLU A 136 8.33 8.44 -0.65
C GLU A 136 6.93 8.68 -1.19
N LYS A 137 6.81 9.67 -2.09
CA LYS A 137 5.58 10.04 -2.78
C LYS A 137 5.77 9.85 -4.29
N TYR A 138 4.87 9.09 -4.90
CA TYR A 138 4.86 8.83 -6.34
C TYR A 138 3.80 9.67 -7.05
N ASP A 139 4.22 10.34 -8.12
CA ASP A 139 3.34 11.04 -9.05
C ASP A 139 3.17 10.17 -10.32
N PRO A 140 1.96 9.60 -10.56
CA PRO A 140 1.69 8.78 -11.74
C PRO A 140 1.69 9.58 -13.06
N ALA A 141 1.50 10.90 -13.03
CA ALA A 141 1.50 11.73 -14.22
C ALA A 141 2.92 11.96 -14.77
N THR A 142 3.92 12.00 -13.88
CA THR A 142 5.33 12.14 -14.26
C THR A 142 6.13 10.85 -14.16
N ASP A 143 5.57 9.78 -13.57
CA ASP A 143 6.25 8.51 -13.28
C ASP A 143 7.55 8.76 -12.49
N THR A 144 7.43 9.50 -11.38
CA THR A 144 8.58 9.85 -10.53
C THR A 144 8.25 9.79 -9.05
N TRP A 145 9.23 9.38 -8.27
CA TRP A 145 9.20 9.45 -6.81
C TRP A 145 9.89 10.71 -6.28
N SER A 146 9.41 11.21 -5.16
CA SER A 146 10.02 12.29 -4.38
C SER A 146 9.99 11.94 -2.89
N THR A 147 11.03 12.32 -2.16
CA THR A 147 11.16 12.00 -0.72
C THR A 147 10.56 13.09 0.15
N PHE A 148 9.97 12.71 1.27
CA PHE A 148 9.56 13.61 2.35
C PHE A 148 9.92 13.00 3.71
N GLU A 149 9.80 13.81 4.77
CA GLU A 149 10.18 13.42 6.13
C GLU A 149 9.35 12.23 6.63
N SER A 150 10.03 11.20 7.14
CA SER A 150 9.40 10.11 7.86
C SER A 150 9.23 10.50 9.34
N PRO A 151 8.08 10.19 9.98
CA PRO A 151 7.90 10.46 11.41
C PRO A 151 8.86 9.64 12.29
N PHE A 152 9.36 8.52 11.77
CA PHE A 152 10.36 7.67 12.40
C PHE A 152 11.50 7.41 11.42
N GLY A 153 12.73 7.58 11.89
CA GLY A 153 13.91 7.09 11.18
C GLY A 153 14.13 5.60 11.42
N GLY A 154 15.10 5.01 10.74
CA GLY A 154 15.47 3.61 10.97
C GLY A 154 14.61 2.58 10.22
N GLN A 155 14.42 1.42 10.84
CA GLN A 155 13.73 0.27 10.26
C GLN A 155 12.28 0.18 10.78
N TRP A 156 11.32 0.86 10.15
CA TRP A 156 9.92 0.87 10.59
C TRP A 156 9.03 -0.04 9.74
N ARG A 157 8.88 -1.31 10.14
CA ARG A 157 8.20 -2.34 9.32
C ARG A 157 6.83 -2.74 9.83
N ASN A 158 6.02 -3.32 8.94
CA ASN A 158 4.75 -3.99 9.26
C ASN A 158 3.74 -3.09 10.00
N LEU A 159 3.78 -1.79 9.74
CA LEU A 159 2.79 -0.83 10.21
C LEU A 159 1.41 -1.10 9.59
N GLY A 160 0.36 -0.76 10.32
CA GLY A 160 -0.96 -0.54 9.72
C GLY A 160 -0.99 0.83 9.06
N ILE A 161 -1.48 0.91 7.81
CA ILE A 161 -1.62 2.18 7.09
C ILE A 161 -2.97 2.27 6.39
N THR A 162 -3.57 3.46 6.40
CA THR A 162 -4.78 3.77 5.64
C THR A 162 -4.91 5.27 5.42
N SER A 163 -5.90 5.72 4.64
CA SER A 163 -6.20 7.13 4.44
C SER A 163 -7.68 7.43 4.63
N ILE A 164 -7.96 8.63 5.12
CA ILE A 164 -9.31 9.21 5.16
C ILE A 164 -9.17 10.64 4.59
N ASP A 165 -9.96 10.94 3.56
CA ASP A 165 -9.94 12.21 2.82
C ASP A 165 -8.54 12.61 2.32
N THR A 166 -7.89 13.54 3.04
CA THR A 166 -6.57 14.08 2.70
C THR A 166 -5.51 13.76 3.74
N THR A 167 -5.80 12.81 4.63
CA THR A 167 -4.95 12.43 5.75
C THR A 167 -4.62 10.94 5.69
N ILE A 168 -3.33 10.64 5.73
CA ILE A 168 -2.81 9.29 5.92
C ILE A 168 -2.67 9.04 7.43
N TYR A 169 -3.02 7.84 7.86
CA TYR A 169 -2.85 7.36 9.22
C TYR A 169 -1.96 6.13 9.22
N ALA A 170 -0.97 6.13 10.10
CA ALA A 170 -0.07 5.00 10.32
C ALA A 170 -0.08 4.61 11.80
N ALA A 171 -0.18 3.32 12.07
CA ALA A 171 -0.32 2.75 13.41
C ALA A 171 0.65 1.59 13.62
N GLY A 172 1.35 1.63 14.76
CA GLY A 172 2.24 0.57 15.23
C GLY A 172 3.37 0.25 14.27
N GLY A 173 3.69 -1.04 14.18
CA GLY A 173 4.83 -1.57 13.43
C GLY A 173 5.92 -2.09 14.36
N TRP A 174 7.07 -2.41 13.77
CA TRP A 174 8.25 -2.87 14.46
C TRP A 174 9.43 -1.96 14.13
N ASP A 175 10.11 -1.49 15.17
CA ASP A 175 11.39 -0.79 15.08
C ASP A 175 12.50 -1.83 15.08
N GLY A 176 13.16 -1.99 13.93
CA GLY A 176 14.26 -2.92 13.77
C GLY A 176 15.57 -2.50 14.40
N GLU A 177 15.76 -1.21 14.66
CA GLU A 177 16.96 -0.69 15.32
C GLU A 177 16.87 -0.90 16.84
N ALA A 178 15.70 -0.60 17.41
CA ALA A 178 15.42 -0.86 18.82
C ALA A 178 15.07 -2.33 19.12
N GLU A 179 14.76 -3.12 18.09
CA GLU A 179 14.18 -4.47 18.18
C GLU A 179 12.84 -4.53 18.95
N GLU A 180 12.03 -3.47 18.88
CA GLU A 180 10.82 -3.29 19.70
C GLU A 180 9.55 -3.09 18.87
N PHE A 181 8.41 -3.52 19.42
CA PHE A 181 7.09 -3.21 18.85
C PHE A 181 6.68 -1.78 19.19
N MET A 182 6.12 -1.09 18.21
CA MET A 182 5.68 0.28 18.36
C MET A 182 4.19 0.35 18.71
N ASP A 183 3.83 1.23 19.64
CA ASP A 183 2.44 1.63 19.96
C ASP A 183 2.07 2.99 19.34
N SER A 184 2.95 3.52 18.49
CA SER A 184 2.83 4.84 17.88
C SER A 184 1.64 4.94 16.92
N PHE A 185 0.99 6.10 16.91
CA PHE A 185 -0.07 6.45 15.98
C PHE A 185 0.17 7.85 15.44
N VAL A 186 0.40 7.96 14.13
CA VAL A 186 0.80 9.20 13.47
C VAL A 186 -0.06 9.46 12.25
N SER A 187 -0.22 10.75 11.90
CA SER A 187 -1.01 11.16 10.75
C SER A 187 -0.27 12.18 9.88
N TYR A 188 -0.44 12.10 8.57
CA TYR A 188 0.16 12.99 7.60
C TYR A 188 -0.91 13.61 6.68
N GLN A 189 -1.06 14.93 6.71
CA GLN A 189 -1.99 15.66 5.85
C GLN A 189 -1.28 16.11 4.56
N TYR A 190 -1.72 15.62 3.41
CA TYR A 190 -1.03 15.87 2.12
C TYR A 190 -1.72 16.92 1.22
N LEU A 191 -2.89 17.42 1.62
CA LEU A 191 -3.56 18.57 1.01
C LEU A 191 -4.13 19.48 2.09
N PHE A 192 -3.93 20.80 1.93
CA PHE A 192 -4.52 21.81 2.81
C PHE A 192 -6.03 21.92 2.55
N GLN A 193 -6.83 21.86 3.61
CA GLN A 193 -8.25 22.24 3.57
C GLN A 193 -8.39 23.71 4.00
N LEU A 194 -8.88 24.57 3.10
CA LEU A 194 -9.21 25.96 3.44
C LEU A 194 -10.71 26.05 3.77
N PHE A 195 -11.05 26.32 5.03
CA PHE A 195 -12.41 26.65 5.42
C PHE A 195 -12.64 28.16 5.23
N LEU A 196 -13.40 28.55 4.21
CA LEU A 196 -13.83 29.94 4.04
C LEU A 196 -15.13 30.18 4.84
N PRO A 197 -15.13 31.06 5.86
CA PRO A 197 -16.36 31.42 6.54
C PRO A 197 -17.26 32.23 5.59
N ILE A 198 -18.48 31.74 5.36
CA ILE A 198 -19.51 32.51 4.65
C ILE A 198 -20.17 33.44 5.67
N SER A 199 -19.89 34.74 5.57
CA SER A 199 -20.70 35.75 6.27
C SER A 199 -22.00 35.99 5.50
N SER A 200 -23.13 35.64 6.11
CA SER A 200 -24.45 36.04 5.61
C SER A 200 -24.64 37.54 5.85
N PHE A 201 -24.61 38.35 4.79
CA PHE A 201 -25.08 39.73 4.86
C PHE A 201 -26.61 39.73 4.85
N ASN A 202 -27.23 39.98 6.00
CA ASN A 202 -28.64 40.39 6.05
C ASN A 202 -28.73 41.82 5.52
N THR A 203 -29.15 42.00 4.28
CA THR A 203 -29.63 43.29 3.78
C THR A 203 -30.97 43.57 4.44
N THR A 204 -30.98 44.35 5.52
CA THR A 204 -32.19 45.07 5.94
C THR A 204 -32.43 46.20 4.96
N ASP A 205 -33.37 46.00 4.05
CA ASP A 205 -33.99 47.08 3.27
C ASP A 205 -34.74 48.04 4.22
N LYS A 206 -34.53 49.34 4.02
CA LYS A 206 -35.37 50.43 4.53
C LYS A 206 -35.82 51.30 3.38
#